data_AF-A0A183IKA1-F1
#
_entry.id   AF-A0A183IKA1-F1
#
_cell.length_a   1.000
_cell.length_b   1.000
_cell.length_c   1.000
_cell.angle_alpha   90.00
_cell.angle_beta   90.00
_cell.angle_gamma   90.00
#
_symmetry.space_group_name_H-M   'P 1'
#
loop_
_entity.id
_entity.type
_entity.pdbx_description
1 polymer ?
#
loop_
_entity_poly.entity_id
_entity_poly.type
_entity_poly.pdbx_seq_one_letter_code
_entity_poly.pdbx_strand_id
1 'polypeptide(L)'
;MLEVQELFKSANKLSRSEKALILGFLAGNKENPFPHMGNRISIRLSENEESYTCPDGQVRQVIVETLLQMDYETGLCKKLKKVKSQEPEKTPITT
;
A
#
# COMPACT_ATOMS: atom_id res chain seq x y z
N MET A 1 -8.25 -11.81 -13.97
CA MET A 1 -6.78 -11.72 -14.16
C MET A 1 -6.27 -10.31 -14.50
N LEU A 2 -7.07 -9.43 -15.13
CA LEU A 2 -6.63 -8.08 -15.55
C LEU A 2 -6.19 -7.15 -14.40
N GLU A 3 -6.80 -7.25 -13.21
CA GLU A 3 -6.47 -6.36 -12.07
C GLU A 3 -5.04 -6.50 -11.54
N VAL A 4 -4.44 -7.69 -11.64
CA VAL A 4 -3.08 -7.95 -11.15
C VAL A 4 -2.03 -7.32 -12.03
N GLN A 5 -2.24 -7.36 -13.34
CA GLN A 5 -1.31 -6.79 -14.30
C GLN A 5 -1.26 -5.26 -14.13
N GLU A 6 -2.41 -4.62 -13.90
CA GLU A 6 -2.52 -3.20 -13.57
C GLU A 6 -1.86 -2.87 -12.23
N LEU A 7 -2.01 -3.76 -11.24
CA LEU A 7 -1.35 -3.65 -9.95
C LEU A 7 0.17 -3.63 -10.11
N PHE A 8 0.73 -4.55 -10.89
CA PHE A 8 2.18 -4.66 -11.11
C PHE A 8 2.74 -3.54 -11.97
N LYS A 9 1.94 -2.95 -12.87
CA LYS A 9 2.36 -1.77 -13.65
C LYS A 9 2.53 -0.53 -12.78
N SER A 10 1.64 -0.33 -11.82
CA SER A 10 1.68 0.81 -10.89
C SER A 10 2.62 0.59 -9.69
N ALA A 11 3.04 -0.65 -9.45
CA ALA A 11 3.86 -1.02 -8.31
C ALA A 11 5.36 -0.73 -8.51
N ASN A 12 5.83 0.42 -8.02
CA ASN A 12 7.24 0.84 -8.11
C ASN A 12 8.11 0.34 -6.94
N LYS A 13 7.52 -0.21 -5.86
CA LYS A 13 8.24 -0.74 -4.68
C LYS A 13 8.14 -2.26 -4.53
N LEU A 14 7.51 -2.94 -5.49
CA LEU A 14 7.21 -4.37 -5.38
C LEU A 14 8.34 -5.24 -5.96
N SER A 15 8.93 -6.09 -5.11
CA SER A 15 10.00 -7.01 -5.48
C SER A 15 9.51 -8.27 -6.22
N ARG A 16 10.43 -9.02 -6.82
CA ARG A 16 10.11 -10.30 -7.51
C ARG A 16 9.48 -11.32 -6.56
N SER A 17 10.00 -11.44 -5.35
CA SER A 17 9.49 -12.37 -4.33
C SER A 17 8.08 -11.99 -3.90
N GLU A 18 7.80 -10.69 -3.74
CA GLU A 18 6.46 -10.21 -3.41
C GLU A 18 5.46 -10.39 -4.56
N LYS A 19 5.89 -10.21 -5.82
CA LYS A 19 5.05 -10.53 -6.99
C LYS A 19 4.64 -12.00 -7.01
N ALA A 20 5.57 -12.90 -6.70
CA ALA A 20 5.30 -14.33 -6.62
C ALA A 20 4.31 -14.64 -5.48
N LEU A 21 4.42 -13.97 -4.33
CA LEU A 21 3.46 -14.09 -3.23
C LEU A 21 2.04 -13.69 -3.64
N ILE A 22 1.89 -12.52 -4.29
CA ILE A 22 0.58 -12.02 -4.73
C ILE A 22 -0.03 -12.97 -5.78
N LEU A 23 0.78 -13.43 -6.74
CA LEU A 23 0.33 -14.39 -7.75
C LEU A 23 -0.10 -15.72 -7.11
N GLY A 24 0.67 -16.24 -6.15
CA GLY A 24 0.32 -17.43 -5.41
C GLY A 24 -1.01 -17.27 -4.68
N PHE A 25 -1.17 -16.18 -3.93
CA PHE A 25 -2.40 -15.89 -3.20
C PHE A 25 -3.62 -15.83 -4.13
N LEU A 26 -3.50 -15.14 -5.27
CA LEU A 26 -4.58 -15.00 -6.24
C LEU A 26 -4.85 -16.28 -7.04
N ALA A 27 -3.87 -17.17 -7.15
CA ALA A 27 -4.06 -18.52 -7.67
C ALA A 27 -4.76 -19.45 -6.65
N GLY A 28 -5.09 -18.95 -5.45
CA GLY A 28 -5.75 -19.72 -4.40
C GLY A 28 -4.78 -20.36 -3.40
N ASN A 29 -3.49 -20.02 -3.45
CA ASN A 29 -2.54 -20.47 -2.44
C ASN A 29 -2.78 -19.73 -1.12
N LYS A 30 -3.43 -20.42 -0.18
CA LYS A 30 -3.70 -19.93 1.18
C LYS A 30 -2.63 -20.36 2.18
N GLU A 31 -1.56 -20.99 1.73
CA GLU A 31 -0.46 -21.36 2.61
C GLU A 31 0.30 -20.09 3.01
N ASN A 32 0.20 -19.73 4.30
CA ASN A 32 0.84 -18.55 4.84
C ASN A 32 2.35 -18.83 5.01
N PRO A 33 3.24 -18.16 4.25
CA PRO A 33 4.67 -18.38 4.34
C PRO A 33 5.28 -17.81 5.63
N PHE A 34 4.56 -16.94 6.33
CA PHE A 34 5.00 -16.32 7.58
C PHE A 34 3.95 -16.54 8.69
N PRO A 35 3.75 -17.80 9.15
CA PRO A 35 2.74 -18.10 10.17
C PRO A 35 3.01 -17.36 11.49
N HIS A 36 4.27 -17.04 11.77
CA HIS A 36 4.68 -16.27 12.96
C HIS A 36 4.32 -14.78 12.89
N MET A 37 4.10 -14.21 11.70
CA MET A 37 3.67 -12.81 11.52
C MET A 37 2.14 -12.65 11.53
N GLY A 38 1.40 -13.77 11.66
CA GLY A 38 -0.05 -13.80 11.65
C GLY A 38 -0.66 -14.02 10.26
N ASN A 39 -1.99 -14.15 10.21
CA ASN A 39 -2.74 -14.52 9.00
C ASN A 39 -2.90 -13.39 7.97
N ARG A 40 -2.38 -12.19 8.25
CA ARG A 40 -2.52 -11.01 7.40
C ARG A 40 -1.14 -10.50 7.00
N ILE A 41 -0.86 -10.52 5.70
CA ILE A 41 0.37 -9.99 5.14
C ILE A 41 0.06 -8.68 4.42
N SER A 42 0.83 -7.64 4.69
CA SER A 42 0.74 -6.36 3.97
C SER A 42 1.99 -6.14 3.14
N ILE A 43 1.80 -5.94 1.84
CA ILE A 43 2.87 -5.71 0.86
C ILE A 43 2.75 -4.30 0.32
N ARG A 44 3.85 -3.55 0.26
CA ARG A 44 3.86 -2.20 -0.33
C ARG A 44 3.97 -2.32 -1.85
N LEU A 45 2.94 -1.87 -2.55
CA LEU A 45 2.90 -1.87 -4.01
C LEU A 45 3.67 -0.69 -4.57
N SER A 46 3.30 0.51 -4.15
CA SER A 46 3.90 1.73 -4.65
C SER A 46 4.03 2.80 -3.58
N GLU A 47 4.95 3.72 -3.82
CA GLU A 47 5.16 4.92 -3.03
C GLU A 47 5.51 6.05 -4.00
N ASN A 48 4.68 7.08 -4.03
CA ASN A 48 4.79 8.19 -4.97
C ASN A 48 4.58 9.51 -4.22
N GLU A 49 5.37 10.52 -4.54
CA GLU A 49 5.09 11.90 -4.10
C GLU A 49 4.09 12.54 -5.04
N GLU A 50 2.99 13.04 -4.49
CA GLU A 50 1.95 13.78 -5.20
C GLU A 50 1.79 15.18 -4.59
N SER A 51 1.49 16.16 -5.44
CA SER A 51 1.16 17.52 -5.01
C SER A 51 -0.33 17.60 -4.72
N TYR A 52 -0.70 17.77 -3.45
CA TYR A 52 -2.07 17.95 -2.99
C TYR A 52 -2.38 19.43 -2.79
N THR A 53 -3.38 19.94 -3.51
CA THR A 53 -3.89 21.30 -3.32
C THR A 53 -4.86 21.31 -2.14
N CYS A 54 -4.44 21.92 -1.03
CA CYS A 54 -5.30 22.13 0.11
C CYS A 54 -6.48 23.07 -0.24
N PRO A 55 -7.61 22.97 0.47
CA PRO A 55 -8.75 23.89 0.29
C PRO A 55 -8.38 25.37 0.54
N ASP A 56 -7.30 25.62 1.28
CA ASP A 56 -6.70 26.94 1.51
C ASP A 56 -5.93 27.49 0.29
N GLY A 57 -5.88 26.76 -0.82
CA GLY A 57 -5.15 27.12 -2.05
C GLY A 57 -3.65 26.76 -2.03
N GLN A 58 -3.12 26.30 -0.89
CA GLN A 58 -1.72 25.93 -0.74
C GLN A 58 -1.45 24.52 -1.30
N VAL A 59 -0.41 24.38 -2.14
CA VAL A 59 0.04 23.08 -2.63
C VAL A 59 1.02 22.46 -1.64
N ARG A 60 0.75 21.25 -1.17
CA ARG A 60 1.64 20.48 -0.30
C ARG A 60 2.07 19.20 -0.98
N GLN A 61 3.31 18.78 -0.76
CA GLN A 61 3.78 17.48 -1.19
C GLN A 61 3.33 16.42 -0.18
N VAL A 62 2.67 15.38 -0.67
CA VAL A 62 2.22 14.24 0.13
C VAL A 62 2.78 12.96 -0.47
N ILE A 63 3.13 12.00 0.37
CA ILE A 63 3.58 10.69 -0.06
C ILE A 63 2.37 9.77 -0.08
N VAL A 64 1.97 9.30 -1.26
CA VAL A 64 0.90 8.32 -1.44
C VAL A 64 1.51 6.94 -1.52
N GLU A 65 1.26 6.17 -0.46
CA GLU A 65 1.70 4.79 -0.31
C GLU A 65 0.52 3.85 -0.60
N THR A 66 0.67 2.97 -1.59
CA THR A 66 -0.32 1.94 -1.89
C THR A 66 0.15 0.60 -1.32
N LEU A 67 -0.67 -0.03 -0.49
CA LEU A 67 -0.42 -1.35 0.09
C LEU A 67 -1.47 -2.37 -0.38
N LEU A 68 -1.07 -3.62 -0.53
CA LEU A 68 -1.96 -4.76 -0.68
C LEU A 68 -1.91 -5.60 0.59
N GLN A 69 -3.04 -5.70 1.27
CA GLN A 69 -3.22 -6.57 2.42
C GLN A 69 -3.87 -7.87 1.96
N MET A 70 -3.18 -8.99 2.12
CA MET A 70 -3.68 -10.33 1.85
C MET A 70 -3.99 -11.02 3.17
N ASP A 71 -5.23 -11.47 3.31
CA ASP A 71 -5.73 -12.17 4.48
C ASP A 71 -5.84 -13.66 4.14
N TYR A 72 -4.92 -14.45 4.67
CA TYR A 72 -4.79 -15.89 4.42
C TYR A 72 -5.85 -16.72 5.17
N GLU A 73 -6.52 -16.13 6.16
CA GLU A 73 -7.61 -16.76 6.90
C GLU A 73 -8.91 -16.74 6.07
N THR A 74 -9.24 -15.58 5.52
CA THR A 74 -10.43 -15.38 4.68
C THR A 74 -10.18 -15.68 3.20
N GLY A 75 -8.91 -15.64 2.76
CA GLY A 75 -8.54 -15.69 1.34
C GLY A 75 -8.86 -14.40 0.58
N LEU A 76 -9.10 -13.29 1.28
CA LEU A 76 -9.42 -12.01 0.67
C LEU A 76 -8.20 -11.10 0.63
N CYS A 77 -8.04 -10.36 -0.47
CA CYS A 77 -7.07 -9.26 -0.55
C CYS A 77 -7.77 -7.90 -0.59
N LYS A 78 -7.17 -6.90 0.04
CA LYS A 78 -7.63 -5.51 0.05
C LYS A 78 -6.49 -4.58 -0.34
N LYS A 79 -6.79 -3.58 -1.17
CA LYS A 79 -5.86 -2.51 -1.51
C LYS A 79 -6.12 -1.31 -0.60
N LEU A 80 -5.09 -0.85 0.09
CA LEU A 80 -5.12 0.32 0.95
C LEU A 80 -4.25 1.41 0.32
N LYS A 81 -4.76 2.64 0.26
CA LYS A 81 -3.95 3.83 -0.03
C LYS A 81 -3.80 4.62 1.25
N LYS A 82 -2.55 4.90 1.63
CA LYS A 82 -2.19 5.75 2.76
C LYS A 82 -1.53 7.00 2.22
N VAL A 83 -2.14 8.14 2.47
CA VAL A 83 -1.52 9.43 2.19
C VAL A 83 -0.79 9.86 3.47
N LYS A 84 0.53 9.96 3.39
CA LYS A 84 1.35 10.56 4.42
C LYS A 84 1.60 12.00 4.03
N SER A 85 0.95 12.91 4.75
CA SER A 85 1.29 14.32 4.69
C SER A 85 2.75 14.45 5.14
N GLN A 86 3.62 15.10 4.36
CA GLN A 86 4.74 15.78 4.99
C GLN A 86 4.10 16.91 5.80
N GLU A 87 3.85 16.69 7.09
CA GLU A 87 3.49 17.80 7.96
C GLU A 87 4.62 18.83 7.87
N PRO A 88 4.39 20.08 7.47
CA PRO A 88 5.17 21.14 8.08
C PRO A 88 4.73 21.12 9.55
N GLU A 89 5.66 20.79 10.44
CA GLU A 89 5.58 21.04 11.87
C GLU A 89 4.88 22.38 12.11
N LYS A 90 3.57 22.35 12.40
CA LYS A 90 2.85 23.53 12.86
C LYS A 90 2.85 23.44 14.36
N THR A 91 3.89 24.05 14.92
CA THR A 91 4.02 24.49 16.31
C THR A 91 2.67 24.70 16.99
N PRO A 92 2.44 24.18 18.20
CA PRO A 92 1.28 24.57 18.99
C PRO A 92 1.37 26.07 19.24
N ILE A 93 0.43 26.83 18.67
CA ILE A 93 0.24 28.23 19.03
C ILE A 93 -0.29 28.27 20.46
N THR A 94 0.59 28.64 21.39
CA THR A 94 0.20 29.24 22.66
C THR A 94 -0.50 30.57 22.38
N THR A 95 -1.76 30.72 22.78
CA THR A 95 -2.35 31.95 23.34
C THR A 95 -3.68 31.59 24.00
#